data_AF-A0A3C0U803-F1
#
_entry.id   AF-A0A3C0U803-F1
#
_cell.length_a   1.000
_cell.length_b   1.000
_cell.length_c   1.000
_cell.angle_alpha   90.00
_cell.angle_beta   90.00
_cell.angle_gamma   90.00
#
_symmetry.space_group_name_H-M   'P 1'
#
loop_
_entity.id
_entity.type
_entity.pdbx_description
1 polymer ?
#
loop_
_entity_poly.entity_id
_entity_poly.type
_entity_poly.pdbx_seq_one_letter_code
_entity_poly.pdbx_strand_id
1 'polypeptide(L)' 'MAAGPVLVVDFGAQYAQLIARRVREANVYSELVPHSMPVEEMLAKDPQAIILSGGPASV' A
#
# COMPACT_ATOMS: atom_id res chain seq x y z
N MET A 1 -2.64 -18.26 11.21
CA MET A 1 -2.39 -17.98 9.78
C MET A 1 -2.03 -16.53 9.69
N ALA A 2 -0.89 -16.18 9.10
CA ALA A 2 -0.49 -14.79 8.96
C ALA A 2 -1.49 -14.09 8.03
N ALA A 3 -2.22 -13.11 8.54
CA ALA A 3 -3.03 -12.21 7.74
C ALA A 3 -2.16 -10.99 7.45
N GLY A 4 -1.28 -11.10 6.45
CA GLY A 4 -0.33 -10.04 6.14
C GLY A 4 -0.99 -8.72 5.73
N PRO A 5 -0.22 -7.62 5.67
CA PRO A 5 -0.75 -6.28 5.45
C PRO A 5 -1.38 -6.11 4.07
N VAL A 6 -2.24 -5.11 3.95
CA VAL A 6 -2.49 -4.44 2.66
C VAL A 6 -1.43 -3.37 2.45
N LEU A 7 -0.64 -3.49 1.38
CA LEU A 7 0.35 -2.48 1.01
C LEU A 7 -0.29 -1.42 0.13
N VAL A 8 -0.23 -0.16 0.56
CA VAL A 8 -0.60 0.99 -0.26
C VAL A 8 0.68 1.58 -0.82
N VAL A 9 0.90 1.41 -2.12
CA VAL A 9 2.08 1.90 -2.82
C VAL A 9 1.85 3.34 -3.26
N ASP A 10 2.67 4.26 -2.77
CA ASP A 10 2.52 5.68 -3.03
C ASP A 10 3.29 6.14 -4.28
N PHE A 11 2.56 6.53 -5.32
CA PHE A 11 3.06 7.16 -6.56
C PHE A 11 2.99 8.70 -6.52
N GLY A 12 2.79 9.30 -5.35
CA GLY A 12 2.69 10.75 -5.18
C GLY A 12 1.26 11.30 -5.28
N ALA A 13 0.25 10.45 -5.12
CA ALA A 13 -1.13 10.91 -4.96
C ALA A 13 -1.28 11.73 -3.68
N GLN A 14 -2.02 12.83 -3.78
CA GLN A 14 -2.42 13.65 -2.62
C GLN A 14 -3.19 12.86 -1.55
N TYR A 15 -3.72 11.67 -1.89
CA TYR A 15 -4.64 10.90 -1.07
C TYR A 15 -4.14 9.50 -0.68
N ALA A 16 -2.88 9.14 -0.92
CA ALA A 16 -2.39 7.80 -0.59
C ALA A 16 -2.55 7.46 0.91
N GLN A 17 -2.37 8.44 1.80
CA GLN A 17 -2.64 8.29 3.24
C GLN A 17 -4.13 8.05 3.55
N LEU A 18 -5.05 8.65 2.79
CA LEU A 18 -6.49 8.43 2.97
C LEU A 18 -6.88 7.01 2.58
N ILE A 19 -6.29 6.46 1.51
CA ILE A 19 -6.48 5.06 1.11
C ILE A 19 -6.06 4.13 2.27
N ALA A 20 -4.85 4.31 2.81
CA ALA A 20 -4.37 3.52 3.95
C ALA A 20 -5.29 3.64 5.17
N ARG A 21 -5.83 4.84 5.44
CA ARG A 21 -6.82 5.08 6.50
C ARG A 21 -8.13 4.31 6.25
N ARG A 22 -8.67 4.31 5.03
CA ARG A 22 -9.90 3.58 4.70
C ARG A 22 -9.76 2.08 4.89
N VAL A 23 -8.59 1.51 4.57
CA VAL A 23 -8.31 0.10 4.83
C VAL A 23 -8.33 -0.20 6.34
N ARG A 24 -7.75 0.68 7.16
CA ARG A 24 -7.77 0.53 8.63
C ARG A 24 -9.16 0.69 9.23
N GLU A 25 -9.99 1.58 8.68
CA GLU A 25 -11.41 1.73 9.06
C GLU A 25 -12.22 0.45 8.76
N ALA A 26 -11.78 -0.38 7.80
CA ALA A 26 -12.34 -1.70 7.54
C ALA A 26 -11.79 -2.81 8.46
N ASN A 27 -11.07 -2.46 9.52
CA ASN A 27 -10.39 -3.38 10.46
C ASN A 27 -9.31 -4.26 9.80
N VAL A 28 -8.69 -3.78 8.72
CA VAL A 28 -7.59 -4.47 8.04
C VAL A 28 -6.29 -3.70 8.27
N TYR A 29 -5.21 -4.41 8.63
CA TYR A 29 -3.90 -3.80 8.80
C TYR A 29 -3.36 -3.33 7.45
N SER A 30 -2.82 -2.10 7.41
CA SER A 30 -2.28 -1.51 6.19
C SER A 30 -0.99 -0.73 6.43
N GLU A 31 -0.09 -0.80 5.46
CA GLU A 31 1.16 -0.07 5.42
C GLU A 31 1.20 0.84 4.19
N LEU A 32 1.70 2.06 4.35
CA LEU A 32 2.00 2.94 3.22
C LEU A 32 3.47 2.74 2.87
N VAL A 33 3.76 2.38 1.62
CA VAL A 33 5.11 2.09 1.13
C VAL A 33 5.41 2.94 -0.10
N PRO A 34 6.67 3.38 -0.30
CA PRO A 34 7.03 4.15 -1.49
C PRO A 34 6.99 3.27 -2.75
N HIS A 35 6.68 3.86 -3.91
CA HIS A 35 6.75 3.15 -5.20
C HIS A 35 8.16 2.64 -5.57
N SER A 36 9.19 3.09 -4.87
CA SER A 36 10.58 2.66 -5.04
C SER A 36 10.98 1.49 -4.14
N MET A 37 10.07 0.97 -3.30
CA MET A 37 10.35 -0.20 -2.45
C MET A 37 10.69 -1.43 -3.34
N PRO A 38 11.78 -2.15 -3.07
CA PRO A 38 12.12 -3.37 -3.80
C PRO A 38 11.03 -4.44 -3.68
N VAL A 39 10.80 -5.17 -4.78
CA VAL A 39 9.75 -6.21 -4.82
C VAL A 39 10.03 -7.32 -3.79
N GLU A 40 11.30 -7.65 -3.56
CA GLU A 40 11.71 -8.64 -2.57
C GLU A 40 11.30 -8.23 -1.15
N GLU A 41 11.42 -6.95 -0.81
CA GLU A 41 10.96 -6.41 0.49
C GLU A 41 9.43 -6.41 0.60
N MET A 42 8.73 -6.14 -0.51
CA MET A 42 7.27 -6.23 -0.55
C MET A 42 6.78 -7.66 -0.35
N LEU A 43 7.40 -8.64 -1.01
CA LEU A 43 7.06 -10.06 -0.90
C LEU A 43 7.42 -10.63 0.47
N ALA A 44 8.52 -10.18 1.08
CA ALA A 44 8.92 -10.57 2.44
C ALA A 44 7.89 -10.18 3.51
N LYS A 45 7.01 -9.20 3.23
CA LYS A 45 5.90 -8.80 4.11
C LYS A 45 4.69 -9.73 4.02
N ASP A 46 4.67 -10.69 3.09
CA ASP A 46 3.55 -11.59 2.83
C ASP A 46 2.19 -10.85 2.66
N PRO A 47 2.11 -9.85 1.77
CA PRO A 47 0.96 -8.96 1.71
C PRO A 47 -0.29 -9.66 1.18
N GLN A 48 -1.44 -9.37 1.79
CA GLN A 48 -2.73 -9.91 1.34
C GLN A 48 -3.29 -9.20 0.11
N ALA A 49 -2.94 -7.91 -0.05
CA ALA A 49 -3.32 -7.12 -1.21
C ALA A 49 -2.35 -5.96 -1.41
N ILE A 50 -2.32 -5.44 -2.63
CA ILE A 50 -1.55 -4.26 -3.02
C ILE A 50 -2.52 -3.26 -3.65
N ILE A 51 -2.48 -2.02 -3.18
CA ILE A 51 -3.20 -0.89 -3.76
C ILE A 51 -2.16 0.07 -4.35
N LEU A 52 -2.20 0.28 -5.66
CA LEU A 52 -1.39 1.29 -6.32
C LEU A 52 -2.12 2.63 -6.22
N SER A 53 -1.53 3.61 -5.53
CA SER A 53 -2.10 4.95 -5.48
C SER A 53 -2.00 5.63 -6.84
N GLY A 54 -2.78 6.69 -7.05
CA GLY A 54 -2.57 7.56 -8.21
C GLY A 54 -1.26 8.35 -8.11
N GLY A 55 -0.94 9.08 -9.16
CA GLY A 55 0.16 10.04 -9.16
C GLY A 55 -0.10 11.12 -10.20
N PRO A 56 0.62 12.26 -10.14
CA PRO A 56 0.49 13.33 -11.13
C PRO A 56 1.14 12.97 -12.48
N ALA A 57 1.96 11.92 -12.52
CA ALA A 57 2.63 11.47 -13.73
C ALA A 57 1.64 10.76 -14.68
N SER A 58 1.76 11.05 -15.97
CA SER A 58 1.16 10.21 -17.01
C SER A 58 1.98 8.93 -17.14
N VAL A 59 1.29 7.80 -17.26
CA VAL A 59 1.87 6.47 -17.50
C VAL A 59 1.67 6.00 -18.93
#